data_AF-A0A536MJC5-F1
#
_entry.id   AF-A0A536MJC5-F1
#
_cell.length_a   1.000
_cell.length_b   1.000
_cell.length_c   1.000
_cell.angle_alpha   90.00
_cell.angle_beta   90.00
_cell.angle_gamma   90.00
#
_symmetry.space_group_name_H-M   'P 1'
#
loop_
_entity.id
_entity.type
_entity.pdbx_description
1 polymer ?
#
loop_
_entity_poly.entity_id
_entity_poly.type
_entity_poly.pdbx_seq_one_letter_code
_entity_poly.pdbx_strand_id
1 'polypeptide(L)'
;MGDTGPTRTSAPLGMVAIAVIVLGVAAVGYLVTTFLFAFSGGQYRMVAVVNLGAVAVISLGVLVGAVMWMVRSSAEAIKWTAIATGGGWLAALIAEWLISFSLGAG
;
A
#
# COMPACT_ATOMS: atom_id res chain seq x y z
N MET A 1 31.46 9.91 28.74
CA MET A 1 30.01 10.05 28.94
C MET A 1 29.49 10.86 27.78
N GLY A 2 28.87 10.33 26.73
CA GLY A 2 27.99 9.16 26.67
C GLY A 2 26.59 9.61 26.24
N ASP A 3 26.49 10.51 25.26
CA ASP A 3 25.20 10.89 24.65
C ASP A 3 24.83 9.84 23.60
N THR A 4 24.27 8.73 24.05
CA THR A 4 23.59 7.74 23.18
C THR A 4 22.10 7.82 23.41
N GLY A 5 21.53 9.02 23.27
CA GLY A 5 20.09 9.18 23.11
C GLY A 5 19.66 8.55 21.79
N PRO A 6 18.53 7.80 21.75
CA PRO A 6 18.06 7.20 20.51
C PRO A 6 17.95 8.29 19.45
N THR A 7 18.62 8.07 18.31
CA THR A 7 18.54 8.93 17.14
C THR A 7 17.07 9.15 16.83
N ARG A 8 16.53 10.29 17.25
CA ARG A 8 15.21 10.75 16.82
C ARG A 8 15.38 11.00 15.33
N THR A 9 15.11 9.98 14.50
CA THR A 9 14.74 10.21 13.10
C THR A 9 13.73 11.33 13.17
N SER A 10 14.09 12.51 12.66
CA SER A 10 13.26 13.69 12.85
C SER A 10 11.86 13.32 12.35
N ALA A 11 10.83 13.54 13.17
CA ALA A 11 9.46 13.13 12.83
C ALA A 11 9.04 13.52 11.39
N PRO A 12 9.46 14.68 10.84
CA PRO A 12 9.23 15.02 9.44
C PRO A 12 9.82 14.00 8.44
N LEU A 13 11.06 13.54 8.65
CA LEU A 13 11.71 12.57 7.75
C LEU A 13 11.01 11.21 7.78
N GLY A 14 10.56 10.75 8.95
CA GLY A 14 9.83 9.49 9.05
C GLY A 14 8.45 9.55 8.40
N MET A 15 7.75 10.67 8.51
CA MET A 15 6.48 10.89 7.80
C MET A 15 6.67 10.91 6.29
N VAL A 16 7.73 11.57 5.80
CA VAL A 16 8.08 11.55 4.37
C VAL A 16 8.37 10.12 3.90
N ALA A 17 9.12 9.34 4.69
CA ALA A 17 9.39 7.94 4.34
C ALA A 17 8.11 7.10 4.22
N ILE A 18 7.18 7.23 5.18
CA ILE A 18 5.87 6.56 5.14
C ILE A 18 5.08 7.00 3.89
N ALA A 19 5.01 8.31 3.62
CA ALA A 19 4.29 8.83 2.46
C ALA A 19 4.88 8.31 1.14
N VAL A 20 6.21 8.27 1.01
CA VAL A 20 6.91 7.73 -0.17
C VAL A 20 6.63 6.24 -0.35
N ILE A 21 6.63 5.46 0.73
CA ILE A 21 6.29 4.03 0.67
C ILE A 21 4.85 3.85 0.19
N VAL A 22 3.89 4.51 0.85
CA VAL A 22 2.47 4.34 0.55
C VAL A 22 2.16 4.76 -0.87
N LEU A 23 2.57 5.98 -1.26
CA LEU A 23 2.25 6.53 -2.58
C LEU A 23 3.07 5.88 -3.69
N GLY A 24 4.34 5.58 -3.45
CA GLY A 24 5.22 4.94 -4.43
C GLY A 24 4.75 3.54 -4.76
N VAL A 25 4.49 2.71 -3.74
CA VAL A 25 3.95 1.36 -3.96
C VAL A 25 2.54 1.43 -4.54
N ALA A 26 1.71 2.40 -4.11
CA ALA A 26 0.37 2.58 -4.67
C ALA A 26 0.38 2.94 -6.15
N ALA A 27 1.28 3.82 -6.60
CA ALA A 27 1.40 4.18 -8.00
C ALA A 27 1.76 2.95 -8.85
N VAL A 28 2.74 2.15 -8.40
CA VAL A 28 3.14 0.93 -9.10
C VAL A 28 2.02 -0.11 -9.09
N GLY A 29 1.44 -0.40 -7.93
CA GLY A 29 0.36 -1.36 -7.78
C GLY A 29 -0.83 -1.01 -8.67
N TYR A 30 -1.23 0.26 -8.66
CA TYR A 30 -2.32 0.79 -9.49
C TYR A 30 -2.07 0.62 -10.98
N LEU A 31 -0.85 0.89 -11.46
CA LEU A 31 -0.48 0.70 -12.86
C LEU A 31 -0.52 -0.78 -13.26
N VAL A 32 -0.01 -1.66 -12.41
CA VAL A 32 -0.01 -3.11 -12.67
C VAL A 32 -1.44 -3.65 -12.71
N THR A 33 -2.27 -3.35 -11.71
CA THR A 33 -3.67 -3.79 -11.68
C THR A 33 -4.45 -3.27 -12.88
N THR A 34 -4.27 -2.00 -13.22
CA THR A 34 -4.84 -1.36 -14.41
C THR A 34 -4.45 -2.09 -15.69
N PHE A 35 -3.16 -2.39 -15.86
CA PHE A 35 -2.67 -3.15 -17.00
C PHE A 35 -3.32 -4.52 -17.08
N LEU A 36 -3.34 -5.29 -15.99
CA LEU A 36 -3.91 -6.64 -15.96
C LEU A 36 -5.41 -6.65 -16.29
N PHE A 37 -6.17 -5.68 -15.76
CA PHE A 37 -7.59 -5.53 -16.06
C PHE A 37 -7.86 -5.14 -17.52
N ALA A 38 -6.94 -4.42 -18.17
CA ALA A 38 -7.09 -4.10 -19.59
C ALA A 38 -7.09 -5.36 -20.48
N PHE A 39 -6.42 -6.44 -20.06
CA PHE A 39 -6.35 -7.72 -20.80
C PHE A 39 -7.40 -8.76 -20.36
N SER A 40 -8.18 -8.51 -19.30
CA SER A 40 -9.11 -9.51 -18.75
C SER A 40 -10.49 -9.54 -19.41
N GLY A 41 -10.83 -8.55 -20.25
CA GLY A 41 -12.17 -8.38 -20.81
C GLY A 41 -13.16 -7.64 -19.88
N GLY A 42 -12.81 -7.39 -18.62
CA GLY A 42 -13.64 -6.74 -17.60
C GLY A 42 -13.56 -5.20 -17.54
N GLN A 43 -13.14 -4.53 -18.63
CA GLN A 43 -12.75 -3.11 -18.63
C GLN A 43 -13.83 -2.16 -18.07
N TYR A 44 -15.11 -2.46 -18.28
CA TYR A 44 -16.24 -1.62 -17.82
C TYR A 44 -16.37 -1.52 -16.29
N ARG A 45 -15.82 -2.48 -15.54
CA ARG A 45 -15.87 -2.52 -14.07
C ARG A 45 -14.52 -2.26 -13.40
N MET A 46 -13.48 -2.08 -14.20
CA MET A 46 -12.11 -1.84 -13.75
C MET A 46 -11.99 -0.69 -12.76
N VAL A 47 -12.64 0.45 -13.04
CA VAL A 47 -12.59 1.64 -12.17
C VAL A 47 -13.12 1.34 -10.77
N ALA A 48 -14.21 0.57 -10.65
CA ALA A 48 -14.81 0.26 -9.36
C ALA A 48 -13.96 -0.73 -8.55
N VAL A 49 -13.27 -1.67 -9.21
CA VAL A 49 -12.48 -2.70 -8.53
C VAL A 49 -11.09 -2.17 -8.18
N VAL A 50 -10.37 -1.59 -9.15
CA VAL A 50 -8.99 -1.12 -9.00
C VAL A 50 -8.92 0.09 -8.05
N ASN A 51 -9.83 1.06 -8.16
CA ASN A 51 -9.78 2.23 -7.28
C ASN A 51 -10.11 1.86 -5.83
N LEU A 52 -11.03 0.92 -5.61
CA LEU A 52 -11.47 0.53 -4.28
C LEU A 52 -10.41 -0.34 -3.60
N GLY A 53 -9.76 -1.24 -4.36
CA GLY A 53 -8.55 -1.94 -3.94
C GLY A 53 -7.41 -0.98 -3.56
N ALA A 54 -7.12 -0.01 -4.43
CA ALA A 54 -6.09 1.00 -4.17
C ALA A 54 -6.37 1.81 -2.89
N VAL A 55 -7.60 2.31 -2.71
CA VAL A 55 -8.00 3.05 -1.51
C VAL A 55 -7.85 2.19 -0.26
N ALA A 56 -8.25 0.92 -0.31
CA ALA A 56 -8.12 0.00 0.82
C ALA A 56 -6.65 -0.20 1.22
N VAL A 57 -5.75 -0.44 0.26
CA VAL A 57 -4.33 -0.68 0.55
C VAL A 57 -3.63 0.59 1.03
N ILE A 58 -3.93 1.75 0.43
CA ILE A 58 -3.40 3.05 0.89
C ILE A 58 -3.83 3.31 2.33
N SER A 59 -5.13 3.16 2.62
CA SER A 59 -5.68 3.38 3.96
C SER A 59 -5.05 2.43 4.98
N LEU A 60 -4.87 1.16 4.63
CA LEU A 60 -4.19 0.16 5.46
C LEU A 60 -2.75 0.57 5.78
N GLY A 61 -1.97 0.98 4.77
CA GLY A 61 -0.58 1.41 4.94
C GLY A 61 -0.46 2.60 5.90
N VAL A 62 -1.31 3.62 5.72
CA VAL A 62 -1.35 4.81 6.59
C VAL A 62 -1.74 4.43 8.03
N LEU A 63 -2.79 3.61 8.20
CA LEU A 63 -3.26 3.21 9.52
C LEU A 63 -2.22 2.37 10.27
N VAL A 64 -1.59 1.40 9.59
CA VAL A 64 -0.52 0.59 10.20
C VAL A 64 0.67 1.46 10.58
N GLY A 65 1.08 2.37 9.70
CA GLY A 65 2.14 3.33 10.00
C GLY A 65 1.83 4.18 11.23
N ALA A 66 0.62 4.76 11.29
CA ALA A 66 0.18 5.58 12.42
C ALA A 66 0.15 4.79 13.74
N VAL A 67 -0.44 3.59 13.75
CA VAL A 67 -0.51 2.73 14.93
C VAL A 67 0.90 2.36 15.42
N MET A 68 1.77 1.92 14.52
CA MET A 68 3.12 1.50 14.88
C MET A 68 3.99 2.68 15.36
N TRP A 69 3.72 3.88 14.84
CA TRP A 69 4.36 5.10 15.34
C TRP A 69 3.92 5.42 16.77
N MET A 70 2.63 5.28 17.07
CA MET A 70 2.07 5.55 18.41
C MET A 70 2.51 4.52 19.45
N VAL A 71 2.53 3.24 19.08
CA VAL A 71 2.72 2.13 20.05
C VAL A 71 4.13 1.57 20.10
N ARG A 72 5.00 1.92 19.14
CA ARG A 72 6.39 1.42 19.07
C ARG A 72 7.39 2.54 18.82
N SER A 73 7.74 2.79 17.56
CA SER A 73 8.79 3.72 17.17
C SER A 73 8.64 4.13 15.70
N SER A 74 9.32 5.21 15.30
CA SER A 74 9.33 5.66 13.91
C SER A 74 9.95 4.62 12.95
N ALA A 75 10.98 3.89 13.39
CA ALA A 75 11.61 2.85 12.59
C ALA A 75 10.67 1.65 12.38
N GLU A 76 9.97 1.22 13.43
CA GLU A 76 8.95 0.17 13.32
C GLU A 76 7.77 0.63 12.45
N ALA A 77 7.36 1.89 12.55
CA ALA A 77 6.31 2.47 11.71
C ALA A 77 6.64 2.36 10.22
N ILE A 78 7.85 2.76 9.82
CA ILE A 78 8.31 2.66 8.42
C ILE A 78 8.31 1.20 7.95
N LYS A 79 8.88 0.29 8.77
CA LYS A 79 8.96 -1.14 8.45
C LYS A 79 7.58 -1.77 8.26
N TRP A 80 6.68 -1.57 9.20
CA TRP A 80 5.33 -2.15 9.15
C TRP A 80 4.46 -1.50 8.07
N THR A 81 4.66 -0.20 7.78
CA THR A 81 4.03 0.45 6.62
C THR A 81 4.44 -0.24 5.32
N ALA A 82 5.74 -0.52 5.13
CA ALA A 82 6.23 -1.21 3.94
C ALA A 82 5.65 -2.61 3.80
N ILE A 83 5.60 -3.37 4.90
CA ILE A 83 5.02 -4.72 4.92
C ILE A 83 3.53 -4.69 4.60
N ALA A 84 2.76 -3.82 5.26
CA ALA A 84 1.31 -3.76 5.08
C ALA A 84 0.92 -3.24 3.69
N THR A 85 1.63 -2.23 3.19
CA THR A 85 1.38 -1.67 1.85
C THR A 85 1.76 -2.69 0.77
N GLY A 86 2.96 -3.28 0.86
CA GLY A 86 3.43 -4.27 -0.12
C GLY A 86 2.58 -5.54 -0.12
N GLY A 87 2.31 -6.10 1.06
CA GLY A 87 1.45 -7.28 1.22
C GLY A 87 0.00 -7.01 0.82
N GLY A 88 -0.53 -5.82 1.13
CA GLY A 88 -1.86 -5.40 0.71
C GLY A 88 -1.99 -5.32 -0.81
N TRP A 89 -0.99 -4.78 -1.51
CA TRP A 89 -1.00 -4.74 -2.98
C TRP A 89 -0.87 -6.12 -3.61
N LEU A 90 -0.07 -7.03 -3.04
CA LEU A 90 -0.02 -8.41 -3.49
C LEU A 90 -1.39 -9.09 -3.37
N ALA A 91 -2.06 -8.91 -2.22
CA ALA A 91 -3.40 -9.45 -2.01
C ALA A 91 -4.43 -8.82 -2.96
N ALA A 92 -4.38 -7.50 -3.16
CA ALA A 92 -5.24 -6.79 -4.10
C ALA A 92 -5.04 -7.33 -5.52
N LEU A 93 -3.80 -7.44 -6.00
CA LEU A 93 -3.49 -8.00 -7.32
C LEU A 93 -4.07 -9.41 -7.52
N ILE A 94 -3.95 -10.29 -6.54
CA ILE A 94 -4.50 -11.65 -6.61
C ILE A 94 -6.03 -11.62 -6.67
N ALA A 95 -6.67 -10.85 -5.76
CA ALA A 95 -8.12 -10.75 -5.71
C ALA A 95 -8.68 -10.15 -7.00
N GLU A 96 -8.06 -9.09 -7.48
CA GLU A 96 -8.40 -8.40 -8.72
C GLU A 96 -8.25 -9.30 -9.94
N TRP A 97 -7.16 -10.07 -10.03
CA TRP A 97 -6.96 -11.05 -11.08
C TRP A 97 -8.09 -12.07 -11.10
N LEU A 98 -8.43 -12.70 -9.97
CA LEU A 98 -9.50 -13.69 -9.88
C LEU A 98 -10.87 -13.11 -10.27
N ILE A 99 -11.18 -11.90 -9.78
CA ILE A 99 -12.43 -11.20 -10.13
C ILE A 99 -12.47 -10.91 -11.63
N SER A 100 -11.36 -10.44 -12.21
CA SER A 100 -11.31 -10.03 -13.61
C SER A 100 -11.62 -11.17 -14.58
N PHE A 101 -11.11 -12.39 -14.35
CA PHE A 101 -11.45 -13.57 -15.15
C PHE A 101 -12.90 -14.03 -14.96
N SER A 102 -13.42 -13.98 -13.73
CA SER A 102 -14.82 -14.33 -13.49
C SER A 102 -15.79 -13.38 -14.20
N LEU A 103 -15.41 -12.11 -14.37
CA LEU A 103 -16.22 -11.10 -15.05
C LEU A 103 -16.05 -11.10 -16.57
N GLY A 104 -14.91 -11.57 -17.09
CA GLY A 104 -14.65 -11.70 -18.54
C GLY A 104 -15.21 -12.98 -19.17
N ALA A 105 -15.55 -14.00 -18.36
CA ALA A 105 -16.13 -15.26 -18.83
C ALA A 105 -17.67 -15.23 -18.97
N GLY A 106 -18.31 -14.09 -18.70
CA GLY A 106 -19.76 -13.88 -18.76
C GLY A 106 -20.24 -13.22 -20.05
#